data_AF-A0A9E3EJF4-F1
#
_entry.id   AF-A0A9E3EJF4-F1
#
_cell.length_a   1.000
_cell.length_b   1.000
_cell.length_c   1.000
_cell.angle_alpha   90.00
_cell.angle_beta   90.00
_cell.angle_gamma   90.00
#
_symmetry.space_group_name_H-M   'P 1'
#
loop_
_entity.id
_entity.type
_entity.pdbx_description
1 polymer ?
#
loop_
_entity_poly.entity_id
_entity_poly.type
_entity_poly.pdbx_seq_one_letter_code
_entity_poly.pdbx_strand_id
1 'polypeptide(L)'
;MKAAGALLEAFWSWMPAPPLEARGYAGGTFPTKNRLLFQTLERDSEHMKGHDALGEAEIVAAICALDWQGLTRAELMDAMWAYYFFSIQFRENLLVARALFPGDAKLKALESEECDTANLSPYPGVADEDERLNHDEFMRRAIGLVPMDARRSREIRRHGTRYLEAVRRSDPDARALSIASYERGGLEQVFRAILTAPHWDNPALAAFHHFLRGHLQLDDHHGSLVGHLNTQEKAAPLWLLFHDLLLDCVPCFARAKQAEALPALIVCMPAAAQV
;
A
#
# COMPACT_ATOMS: atom_id res chain seq x y z
N MET A 1 -25.29 12.41 22.01
CA MET A 1 -24.32 11.39 21.53
C MET A 1 -24.94 10.17 20.81
N LYS A 2 -26.25 9.88 20.92
CA LYS A 2 -26.86 8.72 20.19
C LYS A 2 -27.11 8.92 18.69
N ALA A 3 -27.05 10.15 18.18
CA ALA A 3 -27.34 10.45 16.76
C ALA A 3 -26.13 10.27 15.82
N ALA A 4 -24.90 10.26 16.33
CA ALA A 4 -23.69 10.06 15.52
C ALA A 4 -23.44 8.58 15.15
N GLY A 5 -23.92 7.64 15.98
CA GLY A 5 -23.77 6.20 15.74
C GLY A 5 -24.61 5.68 14.57
N ALA A 6 -25.81 6.21 14.36
CA ALA A 6 -26.72 5.75 13.30
C ALA A 6 -26.28 6.16 11.88
N LEU A 7 -25.54 7.28 11.75
CA LEU A 7 -24.97 7.73 10.46
C LEU A 7 -23.69 6.95 10.08
N LEU A 8 -22.95 6.43 11.06
CA LEU A 8 -21.82 5.55 10.82
C LEU A 8 -22.30 4.16 10.37
N GLU A 9 -23.27 3.54 11.06
CA GLU A 9 -23.85 2.24 10.67
C GLU A 9 -24.42 2.22 9.24
N ALA A 10 -25.15 3.28 8.84
CA ALA A 10 -25.69 3.41 7.48
C ALA A 10 -24.63 3.69 6.40
N PHE A 11 -23.45 4.20 6.78
CA PHE A 11 -22.31 4.39 5.88
C PHE A 11 -21.54 3.08 5.64
N TRP A 12 -21.57 2.15 6.60
CA TRP A 12 -20.86 0.87 6.52
C TRP A 12 -21.62 -0.22 5.76
N SER A 13 -22.95 -0.18 5.71
CA SER A 13 -23.77 -1.17 4.98
C SER A 13 -23.71 -1.02 3.44
N TRP A 14 -23.01 -0.02 2.91
CA TRP A 14 -22.90 0.24 1.47
C TRP A 14 -21.57 -0.26 0.86
N MET A 15 -20.66 -0.80 1.67
CA MET A 15 -19.50 -1.52 1.13
C MET A 15 -19.95 -2.92 0.74
N PRO A 16 -19.74 -3.37 -0.52
CA PRO A 16 -19.98 -4.75 -0.86
C PRO A 16 -19.02 -5.61 -0.03
N ALA A 17 -19.57 -6.58 0.71
CA ALA A 17 -18.76 -7.63 1.31
C ALA A 17 -17.90 -8.27 0.20
N PRO A 18 -16.62 -8.60 0.46
CA PRO A 18 -15.82 -9.31 -0.52
C PRO A 18 -16.53 -10.61 -0.87
N PRO A 19 -16.63 -10.98 -2.15
CA PRO A 19 -17.29 -12.23 -2.53
C PRO A 19 -16.45 -13.41 -2.02
N LEU A 20 -16.88 -13.96 -0.89
CA LEU A 20 -16.63 -15.35 -0.54
C LEU A 20 -17.45 -16.19 -1.51
N GLU A 21 -16.82 -16.66 -2.59
CA GLU A 21 -17.00 -18.03 -3.11
C GLU A 21 -16.14 -18.26 -4.37
N ALA A 22 -15.20 -19.19 -4.24
CA ALA A 22 -14.57 -19.87 -5.35
C ALA A 22 -15.60 -20.83 -5.99
N ARG A 23 -16.23 -20.43 -7.10
CA ARG A 23 -16.92 -21.35 -8.01
C ARG A 23 -16.69 -20.95 -9.47
N GLY A 24 -16.44 -21.98 -10.28
CA GLY A 24 -15.87 -21.95 -11.63
C GLY A 24 -16.37 -20.87 -12.58
N TYR A 25 -15.40 -20.22 -13.24
CA TYR A 25 -15.61 -19.35 -14.40
C TYR A 25 -15.92 -20.21 -15.64
N ALA A 26 -17.19 -20.31 -16.01
CA ALA A 26 -17.62 -20.68 -17.35
C ALA A 26 -18.14 -19.40 -18.05
N GLY A 27 -17.71 -19.21 -19.30
CA GLY A 27 -17.77 -17.96 -20.04
C GLY A 27 -19.12 -17.22 -20.06
N GLY A 28 -19.04 -15.92 -19.86
CA GLY A 28 -20.10 -14.94 -20.13
C GLY A 28 -19.51 -13.69 -20.77
N THR A 29 -20.15 -13.21 -21.83
CA THR A 29 -19.77 -12.05 -22.63
C THR A 29 -20.01 -10.74 -21.88
N PHE A 30 -19.02 -9.83 -21.89
CA PHE A 30 -19.10 -8.52 -21.24
C PHE A 30 -19.81 -7.46 -22.12
N PRO A 31 -20.64 -6.56 -21.54
CA PRO A 31 -21.28 -5.47 -22.27
C PRO A 31 -20.32 -4.29 -22.57
N THR A 32 -20.44 -3.75 -23.78
CA THR A 32 -19.57 -2.78 -24.49
C THR A 32 -19.60 -1.32 -24.00
N LYS A 33 -19.78 -1.05 -22.70
CA LYS A 33 -19.83 0.34 -22.18
C LYS A 33 -18.58 0.85 -21.44
N ASN A 34 -17.43 0.17 -21.52
CA ASN A 34 -16.20 0.59 -20.83
C ASN A 34 -15.03 1.01 -21.74
N ARG A 35 -15.30 1.52 -22.95
CA ARG A 35 -14.24 1.87 -23.93
C ARG A 35 -13.26 2.96 -23.44
N LEU A 36 -13.69 3.87 -22.55
CA LEU A 36 -12.83 4.89 -21.95
C LEU A 36 -11.95 4.36 -20.80
N LEU A 37 -12.41 3.34 -20.07
CA LEU A 37 -11.61 2.65 -19.07
C LEU A 37 -10.47 1.86 -19.74
N PHE A 38 -10.79 1.19 -20.86
CA PHE A 38 -9.79 0.44 -21.65
C PHE A 38 -8.74 1.35 -22.30
N GLN A 39 -9.09 2.55 -22.77
CA GLN A 39 -8.11 3.50 -23.32
C GLN A 39 -7.18 4.12 -22.28
N THR A 40 -7.62 4.23 -21.03
CA THR A 40 -6.73 4.65 -19.91
C THR A 40 -5.78 3.50 -19.55
N LEU A 41 -6.26 2.25 -19.59
CA LEU A 41 -5.48 1.05 -19.28
C LEU A 41 -4.47 0.66 -20.37
N GLU A 42 -4.73 0.96 -21.64
CA GLU A 42 -3.76 0.76 -22.73
C GLU A 42 -2.56 1.73 -22.60
N ARG A 43 -2.79 2.93 -22.05
CA ARG A 43 -1.73 3.87 -21.67
C ARG A 43 -0.87 3.34 -20.51
N ASP A 44 -1.48 2.65 -19.54
CA ASP A 44 -0.75 2.03 -18.42
C ASP A 44 0.13 0.85 -18.91
N SER A 45 -0.31 0.12 -19.94
CA SER A 45 0.46 -0.94 -20.61
C SER A 45 1.70 -0.41 -21.37
N GLU A 46 1.61 0.76 -22.00
CA GLU A 46 2.80 1.40 -22.62
C GLU A 46 3.73 2.03 -21.58
N HIS A 47 3.22 2.50 -20.43
CA HIS A 47 4.05 2.93 -19.31
C HIS A 47 4.87 1.76 -18.73
N MET A 48 4.28 0.56 -18.63
CA MET A 48 5.01 -0.63 -18.16
C MET A 48 6.18 -1.04 -19.06
N LYS A 49 6.13 -0.79 -20.37
CA LYS A 49 7.23 -1.15 -21.32
C LYS A 49 8.51 -0.31 -21.15
N GLY A 50 8.44 0.82 -20.46
CA GLY A 50 9.62 1.62 -20.08
C GLY A 50 10.21 1.24 -18.73
N HIS A 51 9.51 0.40 -17.95
CA HIS A 51 9.88 0.00 -16.59
C HIS A 51 10.44 -1.43 -16.50
N ASP A 52 10.58 -2.14 -17.63
CA ASP A 52 11.16 -3.49 -17.72
C ASP A 52 12.64 -3.60 -17.24
N ALA A 53 13.24 -2.50 -16.76
CA ALA A 53 14.64 -2.44 -16.34
C ALA A 53 14.88 -2.15 -14.86
N LEU A 54 13.86 -1.74 -14.07
CA LEU A 54 14.09 -1.43 -12.66
C LEU A 54 13.95 -2.68 -11.78
N GLY A 55 15.03 -3.01 -11.07
CA GLY A 55 15.04 -4.06 -10.07
C GLY A 55 14.23 -3.70 -8.82
N GLU A 56 13.80 -4.70 -8.07
CA GLU A 56 13.07 -4.52 -6.81
C GLU A 56 13.77 -3.54 -5.85
N ALA A 57 15.09 -3.70 -5.66
CA ALA A 57 15.87 -2.85 -4.77
C ALA A 57 15.88 -1.38 -5.21
N GLU A 58 15.87 -1.11 -6.51
CA GLU A 58 15.82 0.25 -7.05
C GLU A 58 14.46 0.90 -6.82
N ILE A 59 13.38 0.12 -6.93
CA ILE A 59 12.02 0.61 -6.64
C ILE A 59 11.86 0.89 -5.14
N VAL A 60 12.32 -0.01 -4.26
CA VAL A 60 12.31 0.21 -2.81
C VAL A 60 13.13 1.44 -2.45
N ALA A 61 14.32 1.60 -3.04
CA ALA A 61 15.15 2.79 -2.85
C ALA A 61 14.42 4.07 -3.32
N ALA A 62 13.70 4.02 -4.44
CA ALA A 62 12.91 5.15 -4.93
C ALA A 62 11.77 5.53 -3.96
N ILE A 63 11.08 4.55 -3.37
CA ILE A 63 10.07 4.79 -2.31
C ILE A 63 10.74 5.44 -1.09
N CYS A 64 11.89 4.93 -0.66
CA CYS A 64 12.61 5.48 0.49
C CYS A 64 13.12 6.92 0.25
N ALA A 65 13.42 7.26 -1.01
CA ALA A 65 13.92 8.57 -1.42
C ALA A 65 12.82 9.63 -1.63
N LEU A 66 11.54 9.28 -1.49
CA LEU A 66 10.46 10.27 -1.47
C LEU A 66 10.68 11.28 -0.33
N ASP A 67 10.20 12.53 -0.49
CA ASP A 67 10.40 13.61 0.48
C ASP A 67 9.53 13.45 1.75
N TRP A 68 9.80 12.38 2.52
CA TRP A 68 9.09 12.04 3.75
C TRP A 68 9.23 13.14 4.81
N GLN A 69 10.41 13.78 4.89
CA GLN A 69 10.70 14.83 5.87
C GLN A 69 9.97 16.15 5.57
N GLY A 70 9.72 16.44 4.29
CA GLY A 70 8.99 17.62 3.84
C GLY A 70 7.46 17.50 3.91
N LEU A 71 6.93 16.34 4.27
CA LEU A 71 5.48 16.15 4.36
C LEU A 71 4.84 17.04 5.42
N THR A 72 3.76 17.72 5.05
CA THR A 72 2.84 18.32 6.02
C THR A 72 2.01 17.23 6.73
N ARG A 73 1.36 17.59 7.85
CA ARG A 73 0.47 16.67 8.58
C ARG A 73 -0.64 16.08 7.69
N ALA A 74 -1.21 16.90 6.80
CA ALA A 74 -2.27 16.45 5.89
C ALA A 74 -1.74 15.46 4.84
N GLU A 75 -0.54 15.71 4.31
CA GLU A 75 0.09 14.80 3.34
C GLU A 75 0.55 13.49 4.00
N LEU A 76 1.00 13.53 5.27
CA LEU A 76 1.29 12.32 6.04
C LEU A 76 0.01 11.51 6.35
N MET A 77 -1.13 12.18 6.58
CA MET A 77 -2.43 11.50 6.64
C MET A 77 -2.77 10.82 5.32
N ASP A 78 -2.51 11.47 4.18
CA ASP A 78 -2.75 10.87 2.87
C ASP A 78 -1.86 9.64 2.64
N ALA A 79 -0.60 9.68 3.09
CA ALA A 79 0.32 8.54 3.06
C ALA A 79 -0.15 7.38 3.95
N MET A 80 -0.66 7.66 5.16
CA MET A 80 -1.28 6.67 6.04
C MET A 80 -2.48 6.00 5.36
N TRP A 81 -3.31 6.76 4.66
CA TRP A 81 -4.43 6.21 3.91
C TRP A 81 -4.00 5.35 2.72
N ALA A 82 -2.93 5.75 2.00
CA ALA A 82 -2.33 4.90 0.97
C ALA A 82 -1.83 3.57 1.57
N TYR A 83 -1.15 3.65 2.71
CA TYR A 83 -0.65 2.48 3.43
C TYR A 83 -1.76 1.53 3.88
N TYR A 84 -2.93 2.04 4.26
CA TYR A 84 -4.10 1.18 4.54
C TYR A 84 -4.43 0.25 3.37
N PHE A 85 -4.40 0.72 2.11
CA PHE A 85 -4.60 -0.16 0.96
C PHE A 85 -3.45 -1.15 0.75
N PHE A 86 -2.21 -0.75 1.04
CA PHE A 86 -1.08 -1.67 1.05
C PHE A 86 -1.25 -2.79 2.09
N SER A 87 -1.74 -2.48 3.30
CA SER A 87 -2.00 -3.50 4.34
C SER A 87 -3.04 -4.54 3.90
N ILE A 88 -4.07 -4.11 3.14
CA ILE A 88 -5.03 -5.04 2.51
C ILE A 88 -4.32 -5.93 1.49
N GLN A 89 -3.48 -5.34 0.63
CA GLN A 89 -2.70 -6.06 -0.38
C GLN A 89 -1.80 -7.12 0.27
N PHE A 90 -1.09 -6.75 1.34
CA PHE A 90 -0.22 -7.66 2.08
C PHE A 90 -0.99 -8.88 2.58
N ARG A 91 -2.09 -8.69 3.31
CA ARG A 91 -2.94 -9.78 3.81
C ARG A 91 -3.45 -10.66 2.65
N GLU A 92 -3.98 -10.06 1.59
CA GLU A 92 -4.50 -10.81 0.44
C GLU A 92 -3.41 -11.64 -0.24
N ASN A 93 -2.19 -11.11 -0.36
CA ASN A 93 -1.06 -11.83 -0.92
C ASN A 93 -0.59 -12.97 -0.01
N LEU A 94 -0.64 -12.78 1.32
CA LEU A 94 -0.32 -13.83 2.28
C LEU A 94 -1.32 -14.99 2.19
N LEU A 95 -2.61 -14.70 2.06
CA LEU A 95 -3.63 -15.73 1.83
C LEU A 95 -3.40 -16.48 0.50
N VAL A 96 -2.95 -15.81 -0.55
CA VAL A 96 -2.54 -16.48 -1.80
C VAL A 96 -1.32 -17.37 -1.58
N ALA A 97 -0.30 -16.92 -0.85
CA ALA A 97 0.85 -17.74 -0.49
C ALA A 97 0.44 -18.99 0.30
N ARG A 98 -0.47 -18.85 1.27
CA ARG A 98 -1.03 -19.96 2.05
C ARG A 98 -1.78 -20.98 1.19
N ALA A 99 -2.48 -20.52 0.15
CA ALA A 99 -3.17 -21.38 -0.80
C ALA A 99 -2.21 -22.14 -1.72
N LEU A 100 -1.13 -21.48 -2.20
CA LEU A 100 -0.12 -22.11 -3.06
C LEU A 100 0.81 -23.06 -2.29
N PHE A 101 1.09 -22.76 -1.02
CA PHE A 101 1.99 -23.53 -0.16
C PHE A 101 1.27 -24.04 1.12
N PRO A 102 0.24 -24.90 0.99
CA PRO A 102 -0.62 -25.28 2.12
C PRO A 102 0.10 -26.05 3.24
N GLY A 103 1.18 -26.76 2.89
CA GLY A 103 2.03 -27.52 3.82
C GLY A 103 3.08 -26.69 4.55
N ASP A 104 3.29 -25.44 4.16
CA ASP A 104 4.33 -24.59 4.72
C ASP A 104 3.97 -24.11 6.14
N ALA A 105 4.65 -24.67 7.13
CA ALA A 105 4.42 -24.35 8.54
C ALA A 105 4.87 -22.93 8.90
N LYS A 106 5.88 -22.38 8.22
CA LYS A 106 6.37 -21.02 8.50
C LYS A 106 5.40 -19.98 7.98
N LEU A 107 4.85 -20.19 6.78
CA LEU A 107 3.78 -19.32 6.27
C LEU A 107 2.52 -19.37 7.15
N LYS A 108 2.18 -20.53 7.74
CA LYS A 108 1.07 -20.62 8.73
C LYS A 108 1.33 -19.77 9.96
N ALA A 109 2.56 -19.82 10.48
CA ALA A 109 2.97 -19.01 11.62
C ALA A 109 2.85 -17.52 11.27
N LEU A 110 3.39 -17.10 10.12
CA LEU A 110 3.28 -15.71 9.67
C LEU A 110 1.81 -15.28 9.51
N GLU A 111 0.95 -16.10 8.89
CA GLU A 111 -0.49 -15.83 8.80
C GLU A 111 -1.12 -15.61 10.18
N SER A 112 -0.78 -16.42 11.18
CA SER A 112 -1.30 -16.22 12.54
C SER A 112 -0.76 -14.96 13.22
N GLU A 113 0.46 -14.54 12.88
CA GLU A 113 1.12 -13.36 13.46
C GLU A 113 0.71 -12.05 12.77
N GLU A 114 0.13 -12.13 11.57
CA GLU A 114 -0.27 -10.97 10.74
C GLU A 114 -1.80 -10.78 10.64
N CYS A 115 -2.56 -11.89 10.67
CA CYS A 115 -4.00 -11.88 10.41
C CYS A 115 -4.89 -12.03 11.66
N ASP A 116 -4.31 -12.46 12.78
CA ASP A 116 -5.02 -12.67 14.04
C ASP A 116 -4.02 -12.50 15.18
N THR A 117 -3.61 -11.28 15.47
CA THR A 117 -2.50 -11.00 16.38
C THR A 117 -2.83 -9.88 17.35
N ALA A 118 -2.22 -9.94 18.53
CA ALA A 118 -2.30 -8.90 19.55
C ALA A 118 -0.98 -8.10 19.68
N ASN A 119 -0.03 -8.29 18.75
CA ASN A 119 1.28 -7.63 18.75
C ASN A 119 1.21 -6.08 18.72
N LEU A 120 0.09 -5.52 18.26
CA LEU A 120 -0.17 -4.08 18.22
C LEU A 120 -1.13 -3.60 19.32
N SER A 121 -1.65 -4.52 20.12
CA SER A 121 -2.62 -4.25 21.20
C SER A 121 -1.92 -4.02 22.53
N PRO A 122 -2.49 -3.19 23.43
CA PRO A 122 -3.61 -2.29 23.18
C PRO A 122 -3.18 -1.02 22.44
N TYR A 123 -4.14 -0.36 21.76
CA TYR A 123 -3.95 1.01 21.30
C TYR A 123 -5.27 1.82 21.38
N PRO A 124 -5.30 2.97 22.10
CA PRO A 124 -6.54 3.72 22.36
C PRO A 124 -7.37 4.03 21.10
N GLY A 125 -8.62 3.57 21.09
CA GLY A 125 -9.56 3.79 19.99
C GLY A 125 -9.33 2.91 18.76
N VAL A 126 -8.33 2.02 18.79
CA VAL A 126 -7.99 1.09 17.70
C VAL A 126 -8.11 -0.35 18.17
N ALA A 127 -7.47 -0.71 19.29
CA ALA A 127 -7.49 -2.07 19.81
C ALA A 127 -7.58 -2.08 21.34
N ASP A 128 -8.48 -2.91 21.88
CA ASP A 128 -8.57 -3.17 23.32
C ASP A 128 -7.39 -4.03 23.81
N GLU A 129 -7.27 -4.18 25.13
CA GLU A 129 -6.26 -5.07 25.74
C GLU A 129 -6.46 -6.51 25.27
N ASP A 130 -5.36 -7.14 24.85
CA ASP A 130 -5.32 -8.49 24.25
C ASP A 130 -6.24 -8.70 23.02
N GLU A 131 -6.85 -7.64 22.46
CA GLU A 131 -7.67 -7.76 21.26
C GLU A 131 -6.81 -8.24 20.10
N ARG A 132 -7.25 -9.29 19.42
CA ARG A 132 -6.56 -9.82 18.24
C ARG A 132 -7.19 -9.27 16.98
N LEU A 133 -6.36 -8.67 16.12
CA LEU A 133 -6.76 -8.05 14.87
C LEU A 133 -5.82 -8.50 13.75
N ASN A 134 -6.31 -8.45 12.51
CA ASN A 134 -5.39 -8.35 11.39
C ASN A 134 -4.86 -6.91 11.27
N HIS A 135 -3.70 -6.77 10.65
CA HIS A 135 -3.04 -5.49 10.50
C HIS A 135 -3.84 -4.47 9.67
N ASP A 136 -4.62 -4.88 8.67
CA ASP A 136 -5.44 -3.92 7.90
C ASP A 136 -6.68 -3.45 8.66
N GLU A 137 -7.23 -4.24 9.59
CA GLU A 137 -8.29 -3.82 10.51
C GLU A 137 -7.76 -2.79 11.52
N PHE A 138 -6.54 -2.99 12.05
CA PHE A 138 -5.86 -1.97 12.85
C PHE A 138 -5.78 -0.66 12.06
N MET A 139 -5.27 -0.72 10.82
CA MET A 139 -5.16 0.46 9.96
C MET A 139 -6.52 1.09 9.64
N ARG A 140 -7.57 0.28 9.39
CA ARG A 140 -8.94 0.76 9.14
C ARG A 140 -9.49 1.55 10.32
N ARG A 141 -9.28 1.06 11.55
CA ARG A 141 -9.71 1.75 12.77
C ARG A 141 -8.86 3.00 13.01
N ALA A 142 -7.54 2.92 12.78
CA ALA A 142 -6.63 4.04 12.92
C ALA A 142 -6.99 5.23 12.00
N ILE A 143 -7.29 4.99 10.70
CA ILE A 143 -7.75 6.06 9.80
C ILE A 143 -9.12 6.62 10.20
N GLY A 144 -9.90 5.88 11.01
CA GLY A 144 -11.18 6.30 11.56
C GLY A 144 -11.08 7.24 12.77
N LEU A 145 -9.89 7.36 13.39
CA LEU A 145 -9.70 8.20 14.59
C LEU A 145 -9.80 9.71 14.29
N VAL A 146 -9.43 10.12 13.08
CA VAL A 146 -9.44 11.52 12.66
C VAL A 146 -10.20 11.63 11.32
N PRO A 147 -11.32 12.37 11.28
CA PRO A 147 -12.06 12.57 10.04
C PRO A 147 -11.21 13.26 8.98
N MET A 148 -11.24 12.72 7.77
CA MET A 148 -10.68 13.36 6.57
C MET A 148 -11.80 14.09 5.82
N ASP A 149 -11.44 15.17 5.10
CA ASP A 149 -12.36 15.81 4.16
C ASP A 149 -12.97 14.77 3.20
N ALA A 150 -14.29 14.84 3.02
CA ALA A 150 -15.04 13.82 2.29
C ALA A 150 -14.69 13.77 0.80
N ARG A 151 -14.27 14.88 0.18
CA ARG A 151 -13.82 14.87 -1.20
C ARG A 151 -12.45 14.21 -1.29
N ARG A 152 -11.52 14.56 -0.39
CA ARG A 152 -10.19 13.96 -0.33
C ARG A 152 -10.24 12.46 -0.04
N SER A 153 -11.07 12.02 0.92
CA SER A 153 -11.22 10.60 1.26
C SER A 153 -11.78 9.79 0.08
N ARG A 154 -12.74 10.33 -0.69
CA ARG A 154 -13.25 9.69 -1.91
C ARG A 154 -12.18 9.55 -2.98
N GLU A 155 -11.34 10.56 -3.13
CA GLU A 155 -10.22 10.54 -4.07
C GLU A 155 -9.21 9.45 -3.71
N ILE A 156 -8.70 9.43 -2.48
CA ILE A 156 -7.74 8.41 -2.05
C ILE A 156 -8.33 7.01 -2.15
N ARG A 157 -9.61 6.82 -1.77
CA ARG A 157 -10.30 5.54 -1.96
C ARG A 157 -10.35 5.11 -3.42
N ARG A 158 -10.56 6.04 -4.36
CA ARG A 158 -10.53 5.73 -5.80
C ARG A 158 -9.15 5.23 -6.24
N HIS A 159 -8.07 5.87 -5.78
CA HIS A 159 -6.69 5.43 -6.08
C HIS A 159 -6.40 4.07 -5.44
N GLY A 160 -6.72 3.91 -4.15
CA GLY A 160 -6.58 2.64 -3.43
C GLY A 160 -7.33 1.48 -4.06
N THR A 161 -8.58 1.69 -4.52
CA THR A 161 -9.34 0.67 -5.25
C THR A 161 -8.67 0.28 -6.56
N ARG A 162 -8.21 1.25 -7.37
CA ARG A 162 -7.49 0.96 -8.62
C ARG A 162 -6.20 0.18 -8.38
N TYR A 163 -5.47 0.54 -7.33
CA TYR A 163 -4.27 -0.18 -6.89
C TYR A 163 -4.59 -1.63 -6.53
N LEU A 164 -5.60 -1.87 -5.68
CA LEU A 164 -6.00 -3.24 -5.31
C LEU A 164 -6.49 -4.05 -6.52
N GLU A 165 -7.21 -3.43 -7.46
CA GLU A 165 -7.60 -4.07 -8.72
C GLU A 165 -6.40 -4.45 -9.60
N ALA A 166 -5.35 -3.62 -9.63
CA ALA A 166 -4.11 -3.94 -10.34
C ALA A 166 -3.38 -5.11 -9.68
N VAL A 167 -3.20 -5.05 -8.36
CA VAL A 167 -2.60 -6.13 -7.54
C VAL A 167 -3.34 -7.46 -7.75
N ARG A 168 -4.67 -7.45 -7.68
CA ARG A 168 -5.48 -8.68 -7.80
C ARG A 168 -5.42 -9.30 -9.21
N ARG A 169 -5.05 -8.51 -10.23
CA ARG A 169 -4.80 -8.98 -11.60
C ARG A 169 -3.38 -9.49 -11.80
N SER A 170 -2.46 -9.20 -10.89
CA SER A 170 -1.10 -9.73 -10.94
C SER A 170 -1.09 -11.25 -10.78
N ASP A 171 -0.05 -11.86 -11.33
CA ASP A 171 0.19 -13.30 -11.27
C ASP A 171 0.17 -13.82 -9.80
N PRO A 172 -0.55 -14.92 -9.50
CA PRO A 172 -0.61 -15.47 -8.15
C PRO A 172 0.75 -15.82 -7.54
N ASP A 173 1.72 -16.28 -8.35
CA ASP A 173 3.07 -16.55 -7.85
C ASP A 173 3.73 -15.24 -7.45
N ALA A 174 3.65 -14.19 -8.27
CA ALA A 174 4.22 -12.88 -7.94
C ALA A 174 3.62 -12.32 -6.63
N ARG A 175 2.31 -12.47 -6.45
CA ARG A 175 1.62 -12.11 -5.20
C ARG A 175 2.11 -12.91 -4.01
N ALA A 176 2.12 -14.24 -4.10
CA ALA A 176 2.57 -15.09 -3.00
C ALA A 176 4.02 -14.83 -2.61
N LEU A 177 4.88 -14.66 -3.61
CA LEU A 177 6.30 -14.50 -3.45
C LEU A 177 6.71 -13.09 -3.01
N SER A 178 5.84 -12.09 -3.21
CA SER A 178 6.07 -10.73 -2.70
C SER A 178 6.22 -10.67 -1.19
N ILE A 179 5.61 -11.60 -0.44
CA ILE A 179 5.72 -11.67 1.03
C ILE A 179 7.17 -11.76 1.48
N ALA A 180 7.99 -12.53 0.77
CA ALA A 180 9.41 -12.65 1.09
C ALA A 180 10.19 -11.36 0.87
N SER A 181 9.83 -10.60 -0.16
CA SER A 181 10.43 -9.28 -0.41
C SER A 181 10.07 -8.29 0.69
N TYR A 182 8.79 -8.30 1.11
CA TYR A 182 8.27 -7.41 2.14
C TYR A 182 8.94 -7.66 3.49
N GLU A 183 8.93 -8.90 3.98
CA GLU A 183 9.41 -9.25 5.32
C GLU A 183 10.94 -9.43 5.40
N ARG A 184 11.67 -9.44 4.27
CA ARG A 184 13.14 -9.61 4.26
C ARG A 184 13.84 -8.26 4.09
N GLY A 185 13.42 -7.28 4.86
CA GLY A 185 13.98 -5.93 4.93
C GLY A 185 13.42 -4.92 3.94
N GLY A 186 12.51 -5.31 3.03
CA GLY A 186 11.87 -4.38 2.10
C GLY A 186 10.96 -3.40 2.83
N LEU A 187 10.03 -3.91 3.64
CA LEU A 187 9.17 -3.09 4.49
C LEU A 187 9.95 -2.36 5.59
N GLU A 188 10.97 -3.01 6.17
CA GLU A 188 11.84 -2.37 7.15
C GLU A 188 12.41 -1.04 6.63
N GLN A 189 12.98 -1.05 5.43
CA GLN A 189 13.55 0.14 4.79
C GLN A 189 12.47 1.22 4.57
N VAL A 190 11.33 0.82 4.02
CA VAL A 190 10.20 1.74 3.76
C VAL A 190 9.67 2.34 5.06
N PHE A 191 9.49 1.55 6.12
CA PHE A 191 9.01 2.03 7.42
C PHE A 191 9.99 3.00 8.04
N ARG A 192 11.30 2.71 7.99
CA ARG A 192 12.34 3.64 8.45
C ARG A 192 12.28 4.96 7.70
N ALA A 193 12.06 4.94 6.38
CA ALA A 193 11.90 6.14 5.58
C ALA A 193 10.65 6.95 5.98
N ILE A 194 9.48 6.30 6.08
CA ILE A 194 8.22 6.94 6.50
C ILE A 194 8.37 7.59 7.89
N LEU A 195 9.04 6.89 8.82
CA LEU A 195 9.26 7.37 10.19
C LEU A 195 10.13 8.64 10.29
N THR A 196 10.75 9.09 9.20
CA THR A 196 11.46 10.38 9.16
C THR A 196 10.53 11.59 9.05
N ALA A 197 9.24 11.38 8.74
CA ALA A 197 8.26 12.47 8.68
C ALA A 197 8.08 13.16 10.06
N PRO A 198 7.79 14.47 10.11
CA PRO A 198 7.84 15.22 11.38
C PRO A 198 6.52 15.26 12.17
N HIS A 199 5.37 14.97 11.56
CA HIS A 199 4.05 15.34 12.11
C HIS A 199 3.23 14.17 12.68
N TRP A 200 3.67 13.58 13.79
CA TRP A 200 3.00 12.44 14.46
C TRP A 200 2.00 12.83 15.55
N ASP A 201 1.54 14.08 15.55
CA ASP A 201 0.92 14.73 16.72
C ASP A 201 -0.61 14.60 16.80
N ASN A 202 -1.24 13.83 15.90
CA ASN A 202 -2.68 13.53 15.98
C ASN A 202 -2.95 12.05 16.28
N PRO A 203 -4.13 11.66 16.78
CA PRO A 203 -4.41 10.28 17.19
C PRO A 203 -4.24 9.23 16.08
N ALA A 204 -4.66 9.53 14.86
CA ALA A 204 -4.54 8.61 13.71
C ALA A 204 -3.07 8.39 13.33
N LEU A 205 -2.28 9.46 13.25
CA LEU A 205 -0.86 9.40 12.91
C LEU A 205 -0.04 8.78 14.04
N ALA A 206 -0.40 9.03 15.30
CA ALA A 206 0.22 8.36 16.44
C ALA A 206 -0.04 6.82 16.38
N ALA A 207 -1.25 6.41 15.99
CA ALA A 207 -1.57 4.98 15.80
C ALA A 207 -0.77 4.38 14.65
N PHE A 208 -0.64 5.10 13.53
CA PHE A 208 0.19 4.67 12.41
C PHE A 208 1.67 4.58 12.78
N HIS A 209 2.19 5.54 13.53
CA HIS A 209 3.56 5.51 14.03
C HIS A 209 3.81 4.31 14.96
N HIS A 210 2.85 4.01 15.86
CA HIS A 210 2.87 2.80 16.69
C HIS A 210 2.91 1.53 15.83
N PHE A 211 2.03 1.45 14.82
CA PHE A 211 2.00 0.36 13.85
C PHE A 211 3.37 0.13 13.20
N LEU A 212 3.96 1.18 12.62
CA LEU A 212 5.26 1.10 11.92
C LEU A 212 6.39 0.67 12.85
N ARG A 213 6.46 1.24 14.06
CA ARG A 213 7.49 0.87 15.04
C ARG A 213 7.32 -0.55 15.57
N GLY A 214 6.08 -1.00 15.75
CA GLY A 214 5.78 -2.38 16.15
C GLY A 214 6.34 -3.38 15.15
N HIS A 215 6.14 -3.14 13.85
CA HIS A 215 6.69 -4.02 12.81
C HIS A 215 8.22 -4.01 12.76
N LEU A 216 8.86 -2.85 12.93
CA LEU A 216 10.32 -2.78 13.02
C LEU A 216 10.92 -3.57 14.19
N GLN A 217 10.13 -3.86 15.24
CA GLN A 217 10.57 -4.71 16.35
C GLN A 217 10.43 -6.22 16.04
N LEU A 218 9.64 -6.57 15.03
CA LEU A 218 9.33 -7.95 14.65
C LEU A 218 10.06 -8.42 13.38
N ASP A 219 10.69 -7.50 12.64
CA ASP A 219 11.23 -7.73 11.29
C ASP A 219 12.18 -8.93 11.18
N ASP A 220 13.15 -9.07 12.12
CA ASP A 220 14.09 -10.21 12.15
C ASP A 220 13.37 -11.57 12.25
N HIS A 221 12.26 -11.63 12.99
CA HIS A 221 11.48 -12.84 13.18
C HIS A 221 10.68 -13.18 11.92
N HIS A 222 9.94 -12.23 11.36
CA HIS A 222 9.12 -12.47 10.18
C HIS A 222 9.96 -12.80 8.94
N GLY A 223 11.11 -12.13 8.74
CA GLY A 223 12.03 -12.44 7.65
C GLY A 223 12.51 -13.89 7.67
N SER A 224 12.68 -14.48 8.87
CA SER A 224 13.06 -15.89 9.03
C SER A 224 11.95 -16.88 8.64
N LEU A 225 10.68 -16.46 8.73
CA LEU A 225 9.51 -17.25 8.37
C LEU A 225 9.31 -17.35 6.85
N VAL A 226 9.88 -16.42 6.07
CA VAL A 226 9.69 -16.42 4.61
C VAL A 226 10.99 -16.44 3.81
N GLY A 227 12.14 -16.50 4.46
CA GLY A 227 13.44 -16.53 3.79
C GLY A 227 13.63 -17.68 2.78
N HIS A 228 12.87 -18.76 2.89
CA HIS A 228 12.90 -19.88 1.93
C HIS A 228 12.10 -19.61 0.63
N LEU A 229 11.24 -18.60 0.62
CA LEU A 229 10.50 -18.13 -0.56
C LEU A 229 11.40 -17.15 -1.34
N ASN A 230 12.49 -17.66 -1.94
CA ASN A 230 13.52 -16.81 -2.52
C ASN A 230 13.17 -16.31 -3.93
N THR A 231 12.72 -15.06 -4.10
CA THR A 231 12.47 -14.48 -5.46
C THR A 231 12.46 -12.94 -5.51
N GLN A 232 13.63 -12.30 -5.42
CA GLN A 232 13.75 -10.82 -5.52
C GLN A 232 13.29 -10.21 -6.85
N GLU A 233 13.00 -11.00 -7.87
CA GLU A 233 12.59 -10.46 -9.17
C GLU A 233 11.07 -10.42 -9.34
N LYS A 234 10.31 -11.26 -8.63
CA LYS A 234 8.86 -11.36 -8.84
C LYS A 234 8.06 -10.32 -8.07
N ALA A 235 8.61 -9.68 -7.04
CA ALA A 235 7.89 -8.67 -6.25
C ALA A 235 7.99 -7.26 -6.82
N ALA A 236 8.94 -7.00 -7.73
CA ALA A 236 9.17 -5.67 -8.32
C ALA A 236 7.88 -5.01 -8.88
N PRO A 237 7.00 -5.71 -9.63
CA PRO A 237 5.76 -5.10 -10.12
C PRO A 237 4.83 -4.65 -9.00
N LEU A 238 4.78 -5.37 -7.88
CA LEU A 238 3.91 -5.02 -6.74
C LEU A 238 4.47 -3.85 -5.94
N TRP A 239 5.79 -3.77 -5.79
CA TRP A 239 6.45 -2.58 -5.24
C TRP A 239 6.22 -1.34 -6.11
N LEU A 240 6.27 -1.49 -7.43
CA LEU A 240 6.00 -0.38 -8.35
C LEU A 240 4.55 0.11 -8.20
N LEU A 241 3.58 -0.81 -8.09
CA LEU A 241 2.19 -0.45 -7.82
C LEU A 241 2.04 0.32 -6.50
N PHE A 242 2.80 -0.05 -5.46
CA PHE A 242 2.75 0.67 -4.18
C PHE A 242 3.41 2.06 -4.27
N HIS A 243 4.54 2.17 -4.95
CA HIS A 243 5.17 3.45 -5.27
C HIS A 243 4.18 4.37 -5.99
N ASP A 244 3.50 3.88 -7.02
CA ASP A 244 2.54 4.67 -7.80
C ASP A 244 1.33 5.06 -6.96
N LEU A 245 0.86 4.18 -6.07
CA LEU A 245 -0.19 4.51 -5.11
C LEU A 245 0.23 5.68 -4.21
N LEU A 246 1.47 5.71 -3.72
CA LEU A 246 2.00 6.81 -2.92
C LEU A 246 2.04 8.11 -3.72
N LEU A 247 2.49 8.09 -4.97
CA LEU A 247 2.50 9.28 -5.83
C LEU A 247 1.08 9.81 -6.11
N ASP A 248 0.14 8.91 -6.38
CA ASP A 248 -1.26 9.24 -6.63
C ASP A 248 -1.94 9.83 -5.39
N CYS A 249 -1.65 9.27 -4.21
CA CYS A 249 -2.28 9.67 -2.96
C CYS A 249 -1.59 10.86 -2.31
N VAL A 250 -0.31 11.13 -2.57
CA VAL A 250 0.47 12.17 -1.90
C VAL A 250 1.11 13.10 -2.95
N PRO A 251 0.36 14.10 -3.47
CA PRO A 251 0.76 14.85 -4.66
C PRO A 251 2.10 15.61 -4.56
N CYS A 252 2.59 15.92 -3.36
CA CYS A 252 3.90 16.55 -3.22
C CYS A 252 5.04 15.66 -3.73
N PHE A 253 4.92 14.33 -3.61
CA PHE A 253 5.91 13.38 -4.12
C PHE A 253 6.05 13.47 -5.65
N ALA A 254 4.94 13.63 -6.37
CA ALA A 254 4.97 13.79 -7.83
C ALA A 254 5.62 15.12 -8.27
N ARG A 255 5.47 16.20 -7.47
CA ARG A 255 6.05 17.52 -7.76
C ARG A 255 7.56 17.56 -7.59
N ALA A 256 8.09 16.90 -6.56
CA ALA A 256 9.53 16.84 -6.30
C ALA A 256 10.28 16.19 -7.50
N LYS A 257 9.75 15.08 -8.02
CA LYS A 257 10.30 14.40 -9.20
C LYS A 257 10.33 15.28 -10.46
N GLN A 258 9.32 16.13 -10.64
CA GLN A 258 9.29 17.08 -11.76
C GLN A 258 10.29 18.23 -11.57
N ALA A 259 10.46 18.72 -10.34
CA ALA A 259 11.41 19.78 -10.01
C ALA A 259 12.88 19.34 -10.19
N GLU A 260 13.21 18.08 -9.92
CA GLU A 260 14.55 17.52 -10.18
C GLU A 260 14.84 17.30 -11.67
N ALA A 261 13.81 17.02 -12.48
CA ALA A 261 13.95 16.84 -13.93
C ALA A 261 14.10 18.17 -14.70
N LEU A 262 13.61 19.29 -14.16
CA LEU A 262 13.63 20.62 -14.77
C LEU A 262 15.03 21.27 -14.95
N PRO A 263 15.97 21.20 -13.99
CA PRO A 263 17.31 21.79 -14.18
C PRO A 263 18.17 21.09 -15.25
N ALA A 264 17.85 19.85 -15.63
CA ALA A 264 18.54 19.17 -16.74
C ALA A 264 18.19 19.74 -18.14
N LEU A 265 17.09 20.49 -18.27
CA LEU A 265 16.63 21.08 -19.54
C LEU A 265 17.05 22.54 -19.73
N ILE A 266 17.48 23.24 -18.68
CA ILE A 266 17.83 24.68 -18.75
C ILE A 266 19.31 24.90 -19.16
N VAL A 267 20.16 23.87 -19.09
CA VAL A 267 21.60 23.98 -19.43
C VAL A 267 21.91 23.80 -20.92
N CYS A 268 20.92 23.49 -21.77
CA CYS A 268 21.11 23.26 -23.22
C CYS A 268 20.47 24.31 -24.15
N MET A 269 20.23 25.54 -23.69
CA MET A 269 19.95 26.65 -24.62
C MET A 269 21.28 27.33 -25.00
N PRO A 270 21.81 27.14 -26.23
CA PRO A 270 22.98 27.89 -26.66
C PRO A 270 22.66 29.38 -26.65
N ALA A 271 23.56 30.18 -26.09
CA ALA A 271 23.48 31.64 -26.13
C ALA A 271 23.27 32.07 -27.59
N ALA A 272 22.09 32.61 -27.88
CA ALA A 272 21.84 33.24 -29.17
C ALA A 272 22.85 34.36 -29.34
N ALA A 273 23.72 34.21 -30.34
CA ALA A 273 24.65 35.24 -30.76
C ALA A 273 23.86 36.52 -31.04
N GLN A 274 24.09 37.56 -30.24
CA GLN A 274 23.66 38.91 -30.57
C GLN A 274 24.55 39.40 -31.70
N VAL A 275 23.89 39.79 -32.81
CA VAL A 275 24.47 40.46 -33.98
C VAL A 275 24.66 41.94 -33.68
#